data_AF-A0A1H4B2Q1-F1
#
_entry.id   AF-A0A1H4B2Q1-F1
#
_cell.length_a   1.000
_cell.length_b   1.000
_cell.length_c   1.000
_cell.angle_alpha   90.00
_cell.angle_beta   90.00
_cell.angle_gamma   90.00
#
_symmetry.space_group_name_H-M   'P 1'
#
loop_
_entity.id
_entity.type
_entity.pdbx_description
1 polymer ?
#
loop_
_entity_poly.entity_id
_entity_poly.type
_entity_poly.pdbx_seq_one_letter_code
_entity_poly.pdbx_strand_id
1 'polypeptide(L)'
;MSEIVYVLINEAMPGYVKVGKTTTSLEQRMKELSSSTSLPLPFTCFYACTVNNSTFVERQIHDAFDNNRPNKKREFFQIAPARIVAALKLAELEDITPIDDIEMVPEDRQALEKVRSERRGQFKFSLANIPIGAELVYINNHEIRAKVINDKSIELDGKETSLSASATKLLGYKNTVQGTAYWLYEGEILDERRKRLELEGSDSFSMEQGEVVLKAGAEGGSITLYGIRNNKDWFFGLNVVDQTPSFINESDAVHDSGVVNSWLEALELLDQYTWHELYPLEVHPEFRGKVFDAASTRVKSSTSDIAQQHLPNWKSLCLQNNNE
;
A
#
# COMPACT_ATOMS: atom_id res chain seq x y z
N MET A 1 27.14 -23.11 18.67
CA MET A 1 26.51 -21.79 18.43
C MET A 1 25.20 -22.06 17.72
N SER A 2 24.14 -21.38 18.09
CA SER A 2 22.85 -21.53 17.43
C SER A 2 22.91 -20.89 16.05
N GLU A 3 22.57 -21.64 15.00
CA GLU A 3 22.48 -21.11 13.64
C GLU A 3 21.05 -20.66 13.38
N ILE A 4 20.88 -19.39 12.99
CA ILE A 4 19.58 -18.73 12.90
C ILE A 4 19.28 -18.38 11.46
N VAL A 5 18.05 -18.64 11.01
CA VAL A 5 17.48 -18.09 9.79
C VAL A 5 16.31 -17.18 10.15
N TYR A 6 16.26 -16.01 9.54
CA TYR A 6 15.27 -14.98 9.83
C TYR A 6 14.58 -14.47 8.58
N VAL A 7 13.36 -13.98 8.79
CA VAL A 7 12.50 -13.31 7.83
C VAL A 7 12.25 -11.92 8.36
N LEU A 8 12.78 -10.90 7.68
CA LEU A 8 12.62 -9.50 8.05
C LEU A 8 11.73 -8.79 7.05
N ILE A 9 10.95 -7.85 7.55
CA ILE A 9 10.14 -6.94 6.74
C ILE A 9 10.56 -5.51 7.03
N ASN A 10 10.33 -4.63 6.07
CA ASN A 10 10.58 -3.21 6.23
C ASN A 10 9.29 -2.47 5.86
N GLU A 11 8.76 -1.69 6.79
CA GLU A 11 7.52 -0.94 6.58
C GLU A 11 7.68 0.11 5.45
N ALA A 12 8.88 0.52 5.05
CA ALA A 12 9.07 1.39 3.88
C ALA A 12 9.03 0.61 2.55
N MET A 13 9.15 -0.72 2.57
CA MET A 13 9.21 -1.59 1.38
C MET A 13 8.10 -2.66 1.40
N PRO A 14 6.82 -2.27 1.22
CA PRO A 14 5.69 -3.20 1.29
C PRO A 14 5.78 -4.30 0.23
N GLY A 15 5.43 -5.52 0.62
CA GLY A 15 5.50 -6.69 -0.27
C GLY A 15 6.92 -7.25 -0.46
N TYR A 16 7.94 -6.59 0.07
CA TYR A 16 9.31 -7.08 0.09
C TYR A 16 9.64 -7.74 1.42
N VAL A 17 10.31 -8.88 1.33
CA VAL A 17 10.76 -9.67 2.46
C VAL A 17 12.25 -9.94 2.30
N LYS A 18 13.00 -9.78 3.38
CA LYS A 18 14.43 -10.14 3.44
C LYS A 18 14.58 -11.46 4.17
N VAL A 19 15.25 -12.42 3.54
CA VAL A 19 15.62 -13.70 4.19
C VAL A 19 17.12 -13.75 4.32
N GLY A 20 17.60 -13.89 5.55
CA GLY A 20 19.02 -14.05 5.80
C GLY A 20 19.29 -14.97 6.98
N LYS A 21 20.56 -15.08 7.33
CA LYS A 21 21.04 -15.90 8.43
C LYS A 21 22.01 -15.16 9.34
N THR A 22 22.15 -15.68 10.56
CA THR A 22 23.23 -15.29 11.46
C THR A 22 23.67 -16.48 12.31
N THR A 23 24.94 -16.48 12.69
CA THR A 23 25.51 -17.40 13.68
C THR A 23 25.78 -16.72 15.03
N THR A 24 25.45 -15.43 15.13
CA THR A 24 25.56 -14.60 16.32
C THR A 24 24.15 -14.29 16.86
N SER A 25 23.95 -13.12 17.48
CA SER A 25 22.65 -12.66 17.96
C SER A 25 21.79 -12.13 16.81
N LEU A 26 20.51 -12.49 16.82
CA LEU A 26 19.49 -11.95 15.92
C LEU A 26 19.34 -10.43 16.12
N GLU A 27 19.33 -9.98 17.38
CA GLU A 27 19.19 -8.58 17.76
C GLU A 27 20.34 -7.74 17.22
N GLN A 28 21.58 -8.22 17.39
CA GLN A 28 22.76 -7.56 16.86
C GLN A 28 22.68 -7.47 15.33
N ARG A 29 22.35 -8.58 14.66
CA ARG A 29 22.27 -8.61 13.20
C ARG A 29 21.21 -7.66 12.66
N MET A 30 20.06 -7.57 13.33
CA MET A 30 19.01 -6.65 12.95
C MET A 30 19.42 -5.19 13.14
N LYS A 31 20.09 -4.84 14.25
CA LYS A 31 20.63 -3.49 14.45
C LYS A 31 21.65 -3.11 13.38
N GLU A 32 22.54 -4.02 13.02
CA GLU A 32 23.51 -3.81 11.95
C GLU A 32 22.82 -3.52 10.61
N LEU A 33 21.82 -4.34 10.24
CA LEU A 33 21.10 -4.19 8.97
C LEU A 33 20.25 -2.91 8.92
N SER A 34 19.61 -2.55 10.03
CA SER A 34 18.75 -1.37 10.14
C SER A 34 19.53 -0.06 10.28
N SER A 35 20.83 -0.09 10.61
CA SER A 35 21.65 1.12 10.75
C SER A 35 22.06 1.75 9.41
N SER A 36 21.79 1.09 8.29
CA SER A 36 22.10 1.62 6.97
C SER A 36 21.26 2.85 6.65
N THR A 37 21.92 3.98 6.36
CA THR A 37 21.27 5.24 5.92
C THR A 37 20.54 5.12 4.58
N SER A 38 20.69 3.99 3.88
CA SER A 38 19.97 3.69 2.64
C SER A 38 18.58 3.09 2.87
N LEU A 39 18.18 2.83 4.12
CA LEU A 39 16.85 2.33 4.48
C LEU A 39 16.02 3.45 5.11
N PRO A 40 14.81 3.75 4.60
CA PRO A 40 13.96 4.80 5.17
C PRO A 40 13.38 4.45 6.55
N LEU A 41 13.23 3.16 6.84
CA LEU A 41 12.76 2.63 8.12
C LEU A 41 13.61 1.42 8.53
N PRO A 42 13.69 1.08 9.83
CA PRO A 42 14.37 -0.13 10.29
C PRO A 42 13.59 -1.40 9.88
N PHE A 43 14.29 -2.53 9.91
CA PHE A 43 13.66 -3.84 9.78
C PHE A 43 12.89 -4.25 11.04
N THR A 44 11.74 -4.88 10.85
CA THR A 44 11.01 -5.63 11.87
C THR A 44 11.21 -7.13 11.62
N CYS A 45 11.35 -7.90 12.70
CA CYS A 45 11.41 -9.36 12.60
C CYS A 45 10.00 -9.90 12.38
N PHE A 46 9.75 -10.51 11.23
CA PHE A 46 8.50 -11.21 11.00
C PHE A 46 8.55 -12.61 11.62
N TYR A 47 9.69 -13.28 11.50
CA TYR A 47 9.88 -14.62 12.03
C TYR A 47 11.39 -14.96 12.10
N ALA A 48 11.81 -15.74 13.09
CA ALA A 48 13.15 -16.29 13.19
C ALA A 48 13.15 -17.64 13.88
N CYS A 49 14.01 -18.56 13.42
CA CYS A 49 14.16 -19.87 14.03
C CYS A 49 15.62 -20.31 14.07
N THR A 50 15.92 -21.22 14.99
CA THR A 50 17.17 -21.98 14.95
C THR A 50 17.04 -23.17 14.01
N VAL A 51 18.13 -23.51 13.33
CA VAL A 51 18.20 -24.62 12.36
C VAL A 51 19.51 -25.37 12.50
N ASN A 52 19.57 -26.60 11.96
CA ASN A 52 20.80 -27.41 11.98
C ASN A 52 21.94 -26.84 11.10
N ASN A 53 21.58 -26.20 9.98
CA ASN A 53 22.54 -25.64 9.03
C ASN A 53 21.91 -24.45 8.31
N SER A 54 22.15 -23.24 8.83
CA SER A 54 21.58 -22.00 8.30
C SER A 54 22.02 -21.70 6.88
N THR A 55 23.24 -22.07 6.51
CA THR A 55 23.75 -21.84 5.15
C THR A 55 23.03 -22.71 4.14
N PHE A 56 22.78 -23.96 4.47
CA PHE A 56 21.99 -24.84 3.62
C PHE A 56 20.54 -24.37 3.54
N VAL A 57 19.89 -24.11 4.69
CA VAL A 57 18.47 -23.72 4.74
C VAL A 57 18.23 -22.41 4.01
N GLU A 58 19.02 -21.37 4.26
CA GLU A 58 18.93 -20.08 3.56
C GLU A 58 19.03 -20.28 2.04
N ARG A 59 20.03 -21.04 1.59
CA ARG A 59 20.21 -21.32 0.16
C ARG A 59 18.99 -22.03 -0.43
N GLN A 60 18.44 -23.04 0.25
CA GLN A 60 17.23 -23.73 -0.21
C GLN A 60 16.02 -22.80 -0.32
N ILE A 61 15.85 -21.87 0.63
CA ILE A 61 14.80 -20.85 0.53
C ILE A 61 15.04 -19.93 -0.67
N HIS A 62 16.28 -19.49 -0.87
CA HIS A 62 16.62 -18.62 -2.00
C HIS A 62 16.39 -19.31 -3.35
N ASP A 63 16.71 -20.60 -3.45
CA ASP A 63 16.50 -21.41 -4.65
C ASP A 63 15.01 -21.70 -4.89
N ALA A 64 14.28 -22.09 -3.84
CA ALA A 64 12.85 -22.43 -3.93
C ALA A 64 11.97 -21.25 -4.34
N PHE A 65 12.35 -20.03 -3.94
CA PHE A 65 11.63 -18.79 -4.25
C PHE A 65 12.40 -17.88 -5.22
N ASP A 66 13.29 -18.42 -6.05
CA ASP A 66 14.13 -17.62 -6.97
C ASP A 66 13.30 -16.77 -7.94
N ASN A 67 12.14 -17.29 -8.38
CA ASN A 67 11.21 -16.56 -9.26
C ASN A 67 10.62 -15.30 -8.61
N ASN A 68 10.64 -15.21 -7.28
CA ASN A 68 10.16 -14.06 -6.53
C ASN A 68 11.28 -13.07 -6.18
N ARG A 69 12.51 -13.24 -6.68
CA ARG A 69 13.65 -12.35 -6.38
C ARG A 69 13.80 -11.27 -7.46
N PRO A 70 13.53 -9.99 -7.16
CA PRO A 70 13.71 -8.91 -8.14
C PRO A 70 15.18 -8.71 -8.52
N ASN A 71 16.10 -9.08 -7.63
CA ASN A 71 17.53 -9.09 -7.89
C ASN A 71 18.17 -10.34 -7.29
N LYS A 72 18.61 -11.27 -8.15
CA LYS A 72 19.22 -12.55 -7.75
C LYS A 72 20.51 -12.41 -6.93
N LYS A 73 21.16 -11.23 -6.95
CA LYS A 73 22.35 -10.94 -6.13
C LYS A 73 22.00 -10.44 -4.72
N ARG A 74 20.72 -10.24 -4.41
CA ARG A 74 20.25 -9.66 -3.15
C ARG A 74 19.29 -10.61 -2.45
N GLU A 75 19.26 -10.53 -1.13
CA GLU A 75 18.49 -11.42 -0.25
C GLU A 75 17.02 -10.97 -0.07
N PHE A 76 16.43 -10.37 -1.11
CA PHE A 76 15.07 -9.83 -1.07
C PHE A 76 14.14 -10.58 -2.03
N PHE A 77 12.90 -10.73 -1.58
CA PHE A 77 11.84 -11.45 -2.26
C PHE A 77 10.59 -10.57 -2.29
N GLN A 78 9.89 -10.56 -3.42
CA GLN A 78 8.57 -9.99 -3.56
C GLN A 78 7.54 -11.11 -3.40
N ILE A 79 7.22 -11.44 -2.14
CA ILE A 79 6.34 -12.55 -1.74
C ILE A 79 5.78 -12.29 -0.34
N ALA A 80 4.61 -12.83 -0.02
CA ALA A 80 4.11 -12.79 1.35
C ALA A 80 5.06 -13.53 2.33
N PRO A 81 5.45 -12.92 3.45
CA PRO A 81 6.44 -13.50 4.38
C PRO A 81 5.97 -14.84 4.98
N ALA A 82 4.66 -15.01 5.18
CA ALA A 82 4.06 -16.26 5.65
C ALA A 82 4.40 -17.47 4.77
N ARG A 83 4.57 -17.27 3.45
CA ARG A 83 4.96 -18.37 2.52
C ARG A 83 6.38 -18.85 2.77
N ILE A 84 7.28 -17.94 3.14
CA ILE A 84 8.65 -18.27 3.51
C ILE A 84 8.66 -18.99 4.87
N VAL A 85 7.87 -18.51 5.84
CA VAL A 85 7.73 -19.14 7.15
C VAL A 85 7.24 -20.58 7.02
N ALA A 86 6.24 -20.84 6.17
CA ALA A 86 5.75 -22.20 5.93
C ALA A 86 6.85 -23.15 5.43
N ALA A 87 7.75 -22.68 4.56
CA ALA A 87 8.90 -23.46 4.12
C ALA A 87 9.94 -23.65 5.23
N LEU A 88 10.22 -22.60 6.02
CA LEU A 88 11.17 -22.66 7.13
C LEU A 88 10.73 -23.61 8.25
N LYS A 89 9.42 -23.73 8.50
CA LYS A 89 8.85 -24.64 9.49
C LYS A 89 9.23 -26.11 9.25
N LEU A 90 9.63 -26.49 8.02
CA LEU A 90 10.14 -27.84 7.72
C LEU A 90 11.56 -28.10 8.24
N ALA A 91 12.33 -27.05 8.51
CA ALA A 91 13.71 -27.12 8.98
C ALA A 91 13.92 -26.50 10.38
N GLU A 92 12.87 -25.91 10.95
CA GLU A 92 12.86 -25.31 12.30
C GLU A 92 13.21 -26.33 13.37
N LEU A 93 14.13 -25.94 14.26
CA LEU A 93 14.37 -26.63 15.54
C LEU A 93 13.65 -25.92 16.69
N GLU A 94 13.74 -24.59 16.72
CA GLU A 94 13.12 -23.75 17.75
C GLU A 94 12.74 -22.39 17.15
N ASP A 95 11.51 -21.94 17.42
CA ASP A 95 11.04 -20.59 17.11
C ASP A 95 11.64 -19.60 18.13
N ILE A 96 12.43 -18.65 17.64
CA ILE A 96 13.08 -17.61 18.43
C ILE A 96 12.66 -16.21 17.98
N THR A 97 11.48 -16.10 17.35
CA THR A 97 10.95 -14.82 16.89
C THR A 97 10.82 -13.87 18.09
N PRO A 98 11.45 -12.67 18.05
CA PRO A 98 11.39 -11.72 19.15
C PRO A 98 9.94 -11.38 19.51
N ILE A 99 9.61 -11.53 20.79
CA ILE A 99 8.28 -11.22 21.32
C ILE A 99 8.01 -9.70 21.25
N ASP A 100 9.07 -8.90 21.36
CA ASP A 100 9.07 -7.45 21.26
C ASP A 100 9.90 -6.95 20.08
N ASP A 101 9.49 -5.81 19.48
CA ASP A 101 10.34 -5.06 18.56
C ASP A 101 11.66 -4.82 19.31
N ILE A 102 12.77 -5.32 18.76
CA ILE A 102 14.12 -5.16 19.34
C ILE A 102 14.33 -3.69 19.70
N GLU A 103 15.01 -3.40 20.82
CA GLU A 103 15.24 -2.02 21.24
C GLU A 103 15.75 -1.14 20.08
N MET A 104 14.85 -0.27 19.62
CA MET A 104 15.05 0.75 18.60
C MET A 104 15.21 2.11 19.26
N VAL A 105 15.88 3.02 18.54
CA VAL A 105 15.96 4.42 18.94
C VAL A 105 14.54 5.02 18.93
N PRO A 106 14.18 5.93 19.86
CA PRO A 106 12.83 6.49 19.92
C PRO A 106 12.32 7.10 18.61
N GLU A 107 13.22 7.70 17.82
CA GLU A 107 12.90 8.29 16.52
C GLU A 107 12.49 7.23 15.49
N ASP A 108 13.23 6.12 15.39
CA ASP A 108 12.87 4.97 14.55
C ASP A 108 11.52 4.39 14.94
N ARG A 109 11.24 4.29 16.25
CA ARG A 109 9.95 3.81 16.75
C ARG A 109 8.81 4.72 16.33
N GLN A 110 8.98 6.05 16.46
CA GLN A 110 7.97 7.01 16.05
C GLN A 110 7.72 6.98 14.53
N ALA A 111 8.78 6.87 13.73
CA ALA A 111 8.67 6.77 12.27
C ALA A 111 7.94 5.48 11.85
N LEU A 112 8.26 4.35 12.47
CA LEU A 112 7.55 3.09 12.27
C LEU A 112 6.07 3.18 12.67
N GLU A 113 5.77 3.72 13.85
CA GLU A 113 4.38 3.87 14.33
C GLU A 113 3.56 4.76 13.41
N LYS A 114 4.16 5.87 12.94
CA LYS A 114 3.54 6.77 11.97
C LYS A 114 3.21 6.03 10.67
N VAL A 115 4.17 5.37 10.03
CA VAL A 115 3.92 4.64 8.78
C VAL A 115 2.94 3.48 8.98
N ARG A 116 3.03 2.76 10.10
CA ARG A 116 2.03 1.75 10.48
C ARG A 116 0.64 2.38 10.59
N SER A 117 0.49 3.56 11.21
CA SER A 117 -0.81 4.23 11.35
C SER A 117 -1.36 4.77 10.02
N GLU A 118 -0.51 5.33 9.15
CA GLU A 118 -0.88 5.91 7.85
C GLU A 118 -1.27 4.84 6.83
N ARG A 119 -0.58 3.70 6.79
CA ARG A 119 -0.95 2.57 5.92
C ARG A 119 -2.15 1.78 6.40
N ARG A 120 -2.43 1.81 7.70
CA ARG A 120 -3.58 1.14 8.32
C ARG A 120 -4.87 1.94 8.10
N GLY A 121 -5.21 2.24 6.84
CA GLY A 121 -6.63 2.27 6.50
C GLY A 121 -7.25 0.98 7.04
N GLN A 122 -8.20 1.09 7.96
CA GLN A 122 -8.67 -0.04 8.76
C GLN A 122 -9.16 -1.14 7.80
N PHE A 123 -8.49 -2.30 7.81
CA PHE A 123 -8.86 -3.42 6.93
C PHE A 123 -10.35 -3.73 7.10
N LYS A 124 -11.05 -3.80 5.97
CA LYS A 124 -12.47 -4.16 5.90
C LYS A 124 -12.64 -5.40 5.05
N PHE A 125 -13.44 -6.35 5.51
CA PHE A 125 -13.71 -7.59 4.78
C PHE A 125 -14.39 -7.32 3.44
N SER A 126 -15.24 -6.30 3.36
CA SER A 126 -15.86 -5.82 2.13
C SER A 126 -14.86 -5.43 1.04
N LEU A 127 -13.72 -4.82 1.40
CA LEU A 127 -12.66 -4.47 0.44
C LEU A 127 -11.95 -5.70 -0.15
N ALA A 128 -12.06 -6.85 0.51
CA ALA A 128 -11.52 -8.13 0.05
C ALA A 128 -12.59 -9.05 -0.55
N ASN A 129 -13.80 -8.54 -0.80
CA ASN A 129 -14.97 -9.31 -1.24
C ASN A 129 -15.28 -10.52 -0.34
N ILE A 130 -15.19 -10.33 0.98
CA ILE A 130 -15.43 -11.38 1.97
C ILE A 130 -16.75 -11.09 2.68
N PRO A 131 -17.79 -11.92 2.51
CA PRO A 131 -19.09 -11.68 3.11
C PRO A 131 -19.11 -11.96 4.61
N ILE A 132 -20.03 -11.31 5.32
CA ILE A 132 -20.34 -11.67 6.71
C ILE A 132 -20.81 -13.12 6.74
N GLY A 133 -20.29 -13.88 7.70
CA GLY A 133 -20.51 -15.31 7.84
C GLY A 133 -19.48 -16.18 7.12
N ALA A 134 -18.56 -15.60 6.34
CA ALA A 134 -17.46 -16.32 5.71
C ALA A 134 -16.56 -16.99 6.75
N GLU A 135 -16.01 -18.14 6.36
CA GLU A 135 -15.07 -18.89 7.20
C GLU A 135 -13.63 -18.61 6.75
N LEU A 136 -12.79 -18.28 7.72
CA LEU A 136 -11.37 -18.03 7.54
C LEU A 136 -10.58 -19.19 8.12
N VAL A 137 -9.46 -19.54 7.49
CA VAL A 137 -8.56 -20.60 7.93
C VAL A 137 -7.24 -19.99 8.37
N TYR A 138 -6.74 -20.39 9.54
CA TYR A 138 -5.45 -19.91 10.02
C TYR A 138 -4.29 -20.61 9.31
N ILE A 139 -3.31 -19.84 8.82
CA ILE A 139 -2.24 -20.36 7.94
C ILE A 139 -1.36 -21.41 8.65
N ASN A 140 -1.02 -21.19 9.92
CA ASN A 140 -0.07 -22.08 10.61
C ASN A 140 -0.74 -23.33 11.20
N ASN A 141 -2.07 -23.38 11.23
CA ASN A 141 -2.84 -24.56 11.59
C ASN A 141 -4.23 -24.50 10.94
N HIS A 142 -4.42 -25.27 9.87
CA HIS A 142 -5.65 -25.26 9.08
C HIS A 142 -6.87 -25.88 9.81
N GLU A 143 -6.67 -26.50 10.97
CA GLU A 143 -7.77 -26.93 11.84
C GLU A 143 -8.41 -25.74 12.57
N ILE A 144 -7.69 -24.62 12.71
CA ILE A 144 -8.17 -23.42 13.37
C ILE A 144 -8.93 -22.57 12.36
N ARG A 145 -10.21 -22.32 12.68
CA ARG A 145 -11.14 -21.57 11.84
C ARG A 145 -11.76 -20.41 12.60
N ALA A 146 -11.99 -19.31 11.90
CA ALA A 146 -12.69 -18.14 12.42
C ALA A 146 -13.83 -17.74 11.48
N LYS A 147 -14.89 -17.15 12.02
CA LYS A 147 -16.05 -16.70 11.22
C LYS A 147 -16.08 -15.18 11.14
N VAL A 148 -16.26 -14.61 9.95
CA VAL A 148 -16.46 -13.16 9.81
C VAL A 148 -17.83 -12.79 10.40
N ILE A 149 -17.86 -11.89 11.39
CA ILE A 149 -19.11 -11.49 12.06
C ILE A 149 -19.55 -10.07 11.72
N ASN A 150 -18.62 -9.22 11.32
CA ASN A 150 -18.89 -7.90 10.76
C ASN A 150 -17.72 -7.48 9.87
N ASP A 151 -17.78 -6.27 9.30
CA ASP A 151 -16.79 -5.79 8.33
C ASP A 151 -15.38 -5.58 8.91
N LYS A 152 -15.16 -5.74 10.22
CA LYS A 152 -13.87 -5.51 10.90
C LYS A 152 -13.46 -6.62 11.89
N SER A 153 -14.39 -7.47 12.29
CA SER A 153 -14.18 -8.47 13.35
C SER A 153 -14.50 -9.88 12.88
N ILE A 154 -13.87 -10.83 13.56
CA ILE A 154 -14.11 -12.27 13.42
C ILE A 154 -14.50 -12.86 14.77
N GLU A 155 -15.19 -13.98 14.74
CA GLU A 155 -15.42 -14.86 15.87
C GLU A 155 -14.41 -16.01 15.83
N LEU A 156 -13.64 -16.17 16.90
CA LEU A 156 -12.72 -17.28 17.12
C LEU A 156 -12.98 -17.84 18.52
N ASP A 157 -13.12 -19.16 18.64
CA ASP A 157 -13.47 -19.85 19.90
C ASP A 157 -14.75 -19.28 20.57
N GLY A 158 -15.74 -18.85 19.77
CA GLY A 158 -16.99 -18.25 20.25
C GLY A 158 -16.83 -16.84 20.85
N LYS A 159 -15.70 -16.16 20.61
CA LYS A 159 -15.45 -14.78 21.06
C LYS A 159 -15.15 -13.86 19.89
N GLU A 160 -15.74 -12.66 19.92
CA GLU A 160 -15.39 -11.58 18.99
C GLU A 160 -13.95 -11.11 19.22
N THR A 161 -13.21 -10.98 18.13
CA THR A 161 -11.82 -10.51 18.10
C THR A 161 -11.48 -9.91 16.72
N SER A 162 -10.32 -9.28 16.60
CA SER A 162 -9.80 -8.81 15.31
C SER A 162 -8.86 -9.83 14.68
N LEU A 163 -8.60 -9.72 13.37
CA LEU A 163 -7.59 -10.54 12.67
C LEU A 163 -6.23 -10.47 13.35
N SER A 164 -5.84 -9.26 13.77
CA SER A 164 -4.55 -9.03 14.41
C SER A 164 -4.49 -9.60 15.81
N ALA A 165 -5.51 -9.35 16.65
CA ALA A 165 -5.54 -9.84 18.02
C ALA A 165 -5.61 -11.38 18.09
N SER A 166 -6.42 -11.99 17.21
CA SER A 166 -6.48 -13.46 17.09
C SER A 166 -5.17 -14.07 16.61
N ALA A 167 -4.57 -13.54 15.53
CA ALA A 167 -3.28 -14.03 15.04
C ALA A 167 -2.20 -13.91 16.11
N THR A 168 -2.14 -12.77 16.81
CA THR A 168 -1.21 -12.53 17.92
C THR A 168 -1.36 -13.58 19.02
N LYS A 169 -2.60 -13.85 19.45
CA LYS A 169 -2.93 -14.87 20.45
C LYS A 169 -2.51 -16.27 19.99
N LEU A 170 -2.81 -16.63 18.74
CA LEU A 170 -2.50 -17.95 18.16
C LEU A 170 -1.00 -18.18 17.97
N LEU A 171 -0.23 -17.11 17.77
CA LEU A 171 1.23 -17.16 17.67
C LEU A 171 1.91 -17.13 19.04
N GLY A 172 1.21 -16.73 20.10
CA GLY A 172 1.79 -16.56 21.44
C GLY A 172 2.61 -15.27 21.60
N TYR A 173 2.47 -14.30 20.69
CA TYR A 173 3.18 -13.03 20.76
C TYR A 173 2.52 -12.04 21.74
N LYS A 174 3.31 -11.11 22.29
CA LYS A 174 2.77 -9.99 23.10
C LYS A 174 2.38 -8.79 22.23
N ASN A 175 3.05 -8.60 21.10
CA ASN A 175 2.78 -7.48 20.19
C ASN A 175 1.85 -7.84 19.05
N THR A 176 1.10 -6.84 18.62
CA THR A 176 0.07 -6.99 17.59
C THR A 176 0.71 -7.24 16.22
N VAL A 177 0.42 -8.40 15.62
CA VAL A 177 0.87 -8.72 14.25
C VAL A 177 -0.09 -8.19 13.18
N GLN A 178 0.37 -8.16 11.93
CA GLN A 178 -0.49 -7.90 10.76
C GLN A 178 -1.43 -9.09 10.52
N GLY A 179 -2.65 -9.03 11.04
CA GLY A 179 -3.57 -10.15 11.02
C GLY A 179 -3.90 -10.69 9.62
N THR A 180 -4.01 -9.81 8.62
CA THR A 180 -4.34 -10.20 7.23
C THR A 180 -3.32 -11.17 6.62
N ALA A 181 -2.09 -11.22 7.15
CA ALA A 181 -1.05 -12.12 6.69
C ALA A 181 -1.15 -13.55 7.26
N TYR A 182 -2.11 -13.82 8.17
CA TYR A 182 -2.23 -15.09 8.90
C TYR A 182 -3.54 -15.83 8.68
N TRP A 183 -4.45 -15.23 7.92
CA TRP A 183 -5.77 -15.79 7.63
C TRP A 183 -5.93 -16.01 6.13
N LEU A 184 -6.59 -17.12 5.79
CA LEU A 184 -6.95 -17.53 4.44
C LEU A 184 -8.45 -17.41 4.26
N TYR A 185 -8.88 -17.00 3.07
CA TYR A 185 -10.26 -17.17 2.61
C TYR A 185 -10.21 -17.81 1.22
N GLU A 186 -10.97 -18.90 1.04
CA GLU A 186 -10.98 -19.69 -0.21
C GLU A 186 -9.58 -20.13 -0.68
N GLY A 187 -8.66 -20.38 0.27
CA GLY A 187 -7.29 -20.79 -0.02
C GLY A 187 -6.32 -19.65 -0.35
N GLU A 188 -6.77 -18.38 -0.30
CA GLU A 188 -5.96 -17.20 -0.57
C GLU A 188 -5.71 -16.39 0.70
N ILE A 189 -4.47 -15.89 0.89
CA ILE A 189 -4.10 -15.05 2.04
C ILE A 189 -4.84 -13.71 1.95
N LEU A 190 -5.47 -13.25 3.04
CA LEU A 190 -6.26 -12.02 3.02
C LEU A 190 -5.48 -10.79 2.56
N ASP A 191 -4.19 -10.71 2.93
CA ASP A 191 -3.29 -9.65 2.49
C ASP A 191 -3.03 -9.67 0.97
N GLU A 192 -2.86 -10.87 0.40
CA GLU A 192 -2.68 -11.05 -1.05
C GLU A 192 -3.98 -10.77 -1.79
N ARG A 193 -5.11 -11.27 -1.28
CA ARG A 193 -6.46 -11.06 -1.84
C ARG A 193 -6.79 -9.57 -1.93
N ARG A 194 -6.53 -8.82 -0.85
CA ARG A 194 -6.76 -7.37 -0.83
C ARG A 194 -5.92 -6.67 -1.89
N LYS A 195 -4.61 -6.94 -1.96
CA LYS A 195 -3.73 -6.31 -2.96
C LYS A 195 -4.16 -6.66 -4.38
N ARG A 196 -4.53 -7.92 -4.62
CA ARG A 196 -5.03 -8.38 -5.91
C ARG A 196 -6.31 -7.64 -6.29
N LEU A 197 -7.27 -7.50 -5.38
CA LEU A 197 -8.51 -6.76 -5.65
C LEU A 197 -8.32 -5.25 -5.76
N GLU A 198 -7.34 -4.67 -5.06
CA GLU A 198 -6.94 -3.27 -5.25
C GLU A 198 -6.31 -3.07 -6.64
N LEU A 199 -5.48 -4.01 -7.10
CA LEU A 199 -4.87 -4.00 -8.44
C LEU A 199 -5.89 -4.30 -9.55
N GLU A 200 -6.74 -5.31 -9.39
CA GLU A 200 -7.83 -5.63 -10.32
C GLU A 200 -8.87 -4.51 -10.36
N GLY A 201 -9.14 -3.88 -9.22
CA GLY A 201 -9.87 -2.63 -9.15
C GLY A 201 -9.19 -1.58 -10.03
N SER A 202 -7.88 -1.37 -9.83
CA SER A 202 -7.08 -0.41 -10.61
C SER A 202 -7.08 -0.65 -12.13
N ASP A 203 -7.11 -1.92 -12.56
CA ASP A 203 -7.14 -2.32 -13.98
C ASP A 203 -8.56 -2.38 -14.59
N SER A 204 -9.61 -2.46 -13.75
CA SER A 204 -11.02 -2.50 -14.18
C SER A 204 -11.74 -1.16 -14.07
N PHE A 205 -11.06 -0.09 -13.64
CA PHE A 205 -11.63 1.24 -13.62
C PHE A 205 -11.70 1.83 -15.03
N SER A 206 -12.84 1.66 -15.70
CA SER A 206 -13.18 2.48 -16.86
C SER A 206 -13.37 3.92 -16.40
N MET A 207 -12.63 4.87 -16.96
CA MET A 207 -12.84 6.32 -16.71
C MET A 207 -14.30 6.77 -17.00
N GLU A 208 -15.05 6.00 -17.78
CA GLU A 208 -16.48 6.22 -18.07
C GLU A 208 -17.40 6.17 -16.83
N GLN A 209 -16.95 5.60 -15.70
CA GLN A 209 -17.73 5.52 -14.46
C GLN A 209 -17.31 6.57 -13.40
N GLY A 210 -16.32 7.40 -13.70
CA GLY A 210 -15.78 8.41 -12.78
C GLY A 210 -16.51 9.76 -12.87
N GLU A 211 -16.58 10.45 -11.74
CA GLU A 211 -17.04 11.84 -11.65
C GLU A 211 -15.87 12.79 -12.00
N VAL A 212 -16.12 13.88 -12.71
CA VAL A 212 -15.08 14.87 -13.02
C VAL A 212 -14.73 15.64 -11.75
N VAL A 213 -13.55 15.37 -11.18
CA VAL A 213 -13.03 16.10 -10.01
C VAL A 213 -12.50 17.45 -10.43
N LEU A 214 -11.76 17.49 -11.53
CA LEU A 214 -11.20 18.70 -12.12
C LEU A 214 -11.06 18.52 -13.62
N LYS A 215 -11.47 19.53 -14.39
CA LYS A 215 -11.18 19.62 -15.82
C LYS A 215 -10.60 20.99 -16.16
N ALA A 216 -9.50 21.01 -16.88
CA ALA A 216 -8.89 22.24 -17.38
C ALA A 216 -8.45 22.08 -18.83
N GLY A 217 -8.51 23.14 -19.62
CA GLY A 217 -8.28 23.09 -21.07
C GLY A 217 -7.40 24.22 -21.61
N ALA A 218 -6.86 23.97 -22.80
CA ALA A 218 -6.19 24.94 -23.66
C ALA A 218 -6.60 24.68 -25.13
N GLU A 219 -6.11 25.49 -26.07
CA GLU A 219 -6.48 25.41 -27.49
C GLU A 219 -6.18 24.04 -28.14
N GLY A 220 -5.19 23.31 -27.61
CA GLY A 220 -4.77 21.99 -28.13
C GLY A 220 -5.32 20.80 -27.37
N GLY A 221 -6.15 20.96 -26.34
CA GLY A 221 -6.59 19.81 -25.56
C GLY A 221 -7.07 20.10 -24.14
N SER A 222 -7.22 19.03 -23.36
CA SER A 222 -7.66 19.12 -21.97
C SER A 222 -7.03 18.06 -21.06
N ILE A 223 -6.95 18.42 -19.79
CA ILE A 223 -6.61 17.51 -18.69
C ILE A 223 -7.84 17.35 -17.81
N THR A 224 -8.20 16.10 -17.52
CA THR A 224 -9.35 15.76 -16.67
C THR A 224 -8.90 14.81 -15.59
N LEU A 225 -8.97 15.25 -14.33
CA LEU A 225 -8.86 14.38 -13.17
C LEU A 225 -10.25 13.82 -12.87
N TYR A 226 -10.41 12.52 -13.04
CA TYR A 226 -11.60 11.79 -12.62
C TYR A 226 -11.44 11.30 -11.19
N GLY A 227 -12.56 11.28 -10.46
CA GLY A 227 -12.70 10.71 -9.14
C GLY A 227 -13.73 9.58 -9.18
N ILE A 228 -13.35 8.41 -8.68
CA ILE A 228 -14.25 7.28 -8.52
C ILE A 228 -14.50 7.10 -7.03
N ARG A 229 -15.77 7.11 -6.65
CA ARG A 229 -16.19 6.97 -5.26
C ARG A 229 -16.46 5.51 -4.93
N ASN A 230 -15.75 4.99 -3.94
CA ASN A 230 -16.12 3.73 -3.29
C ASN A 230 -16.50 4.01 -1.83
N ASN A 231 -17.80 3.95 -1.52
CA ASN A 231 -18.37 4.37 -0.24
C ASN A 231 -18.04 5.82 0.13
N LYS A 232 -16.98 6.04 0.94
CA LYS A 232 -16.49 7.35 1.40
C LYS A 232 -15.08 7.69 0.91
N ASP A 233 -14.42 6.73 0.27
CA ASP A 233 -13.04 6.86 -0.17
C ASP A 233 -13.02 7.21 -1.66
N TRP A 234 -12.11 8.11 -2.04
CA TRP A 234 -11.96 8.59 -3.41
C TRP A 234 -10.70 7.99 -4.04
N PHE A 235 -10.85 7.46 -5.24
CA PHE A 235 -9.76 7.06 -6.12
C PHE A 235 -9.69 8.03 -7.28
N PHE A 236 -8.50 8.31 -7.80
CA PHE A 236 -8.31 9.32 -8.83
C PHE A 236 -7.54 8.77 -10.02
N GLY A 237 -7.94 9.17 -11.23
CA GLY A 237 -7.25 8.87 -12.47
C GLY A 237 -7.18 10.13 -13.33
N LEU A 238 -6.07 10.31 -14.02
CA LEU A 238 -5.83 11.45 -14.89
C LEU A 238 -5.95 11.05 -16.36
N ASN A 239 -6.79 11.76 -17.09
CA ASN A 239 -6.91 11.65 -18.53
C ASN A 239 -6.40 12.94 -19.17
N VAL A 240 -5.56 12.82 -20.19
CA VAL A 240 -5.03 13.92 -20.97
C VAL A 240 -5.39 13.68 -22.43
N VAL A 241 -6.04 14.65 -23.05
CA VAL A 241 -6.40 14.63 -24.47
C VAL A 241 -5.64 15.74 -25.17
N ASP A 242 -4.85 15.39 -26.18
CA ASP A 242 -4.20 16.32 -27.11
C ASP A 242 -4.84 16.17 -28.50
N GLN A 243 -5.47 17.25 -28.95
CA GLN A 243 -6.20 17.36 -30.22
C GLN A 243 -5.36 18.00 -31.32
N THR A 244 -4.10 18.35 -31.05
CA THR A 244 -3.17 18.86 -32.06
C THR A 244 -3.05 17.94 -33.29
N PRO A 245 -3.02 16.59 -33.15
CA PRO A 245 -3.01 15.66 -34.29
C PRO A 245 -4.26 15.77 -35.18
N SER A 246 -5.42 16.17 -34.64
CA SER A 246 -6.64 16.35 -35.43
C SER A 246 -6.52 17.47 -36.47
N PHE A 247 -5.61 18.44 -36.28
CA PHE A 247 -5.33 19.47 -37.30
C PHE A 247 -4.67 18.91 -38.57
N ILE A 248 -4.11 17.69 -38.52
CA ILE A 248 -3.52 16.98 -39.65
C ILE A 248 -4.29 15.70 -40.02
N ASN A 249 -5.56 15.58 -39.60
CA ASN A 249 -6.42 14.40 -39.77
C ASN A 249 -5.88 13.12 -39.11
N GLU A 250 -5.09 13.25 -38.04
CA GLU A 250 -4.69 12.14 -37.18
C GLU A 250 -5.62 12.07 -35.95
N SER A 251 -5.71 10.89 -35.33
CA SER A 251 -6.52 10.71 -34.12
C SER A 251 -5.91 11.46 -32.94
N ASP A 252 -6.76 12.05 -32.09
CA ASP A 252 -6.36 12.66 -30.81
C ASP A 252 -5.46 11.71 -30.01
N ALA A 253 -4.39 12.26 -29.42
CA ALA A 253 -3.56 11.52 -28.51
C ALA A 253 -4.21 11.53 -27.12
N VAL A 254 -4.61 10.36 -26.64
CA VAL A 254 -5.21 10.19 -25.32
C VAL A 254 -4.23 9.44 -24.42
N HIS A 255 -3.99 9.99 -23.24
CA HIS A 255 -3.15 9.38 -22.22
C HIS A 255 -3.92 9.26 -20.90
N ASP A 256 -4.03 8.03 -20.40
CA ASP A 256 -4.60 7.71 -19.11
C ASP A 256 -3.48 7.34 -18.12
N SER A 257 -3.54 7.91 -16.92
CA SER A 257 -2.67 7.50 -15.81
C SER A 257 -3.19 6.22 -15.15
N GLY A 258 -2.33 5.59 -14.34
CA GLY A 258 -2.80 4.65 -13.32
C GLY A 258 -3.68 5.34 -12.27
N VAL A 259 -4.42 4.55 -11.50
CA VAL A 259 -5.32 5.03 -10.44
C VAL A 259 -4.56 5.17 -9.12
N VAL A 260 -4.77 6.30 -8.43
CA VAL A 260 -4.21 6.60 -7.12
C VAL A 260 -5.31 6.74 -6.07
N ASN A 261 -5.01 6.55 -4.78
CA ASN A 261 -6.03 6.45 -3.73
C ASN A 261 -6.01 7.63 -2.75
N SER A 262 -5.19 8.65 -3.01
CA SER A 262 -5.11 9.83 -2.18
C SER A 262 -5.12 11.13 -3.01
N TRP A 263 -5.63 12.20 -2.40
CA TRP A 263 -5.63 13.53 -3.04
C TRP A 263 -4.21 14.06 -3.30
N LEU A 264 -3.24 13.69 -2.47
CA LEU A 264 -1.86 14.14 -2.63
C LEU A 264 -1.20 13.47 -3.85
N GLU A 265 -1.36 12.17 -4.01
CA GLU A 265 -0.91 11.45 -5.21
C GLU A 265 -1.66 11.94 -6.47
N ALA A 266 -2.95 12.30 -6.35
CA ALA A 266 -3.71 12.89 -7.46
C ALA A 266 -3.14 14.25 -7.90
N LEU A 267 -2.66 15.06 -6.95
CA LEU A 267 -1.92 16.29 -7.25
C LEU A 267 -0.57 16.00 -7.90
N GLU A 268 0.14 14.95 -7.49
CA GLU A 268 1.40 14.55 -8.14
C GLU A 268 1.18 14.13 -9.60
N LEU A 269 0.06 13.47 -9.92
CA LEU A 269 -0.33 13.21 -11.31
C LEU A 269 -0.55 14.51 -12.09
N LEU A 270 -1.33 15.43 -11.51
CA LEU A 270 -1.61 16.73 -12.13
C LEU A 270 -0.34 17.56 -12.33
N ASP A 271 0.60 17.52 -11.37
CA ASP A 271 1.83 18.31 -11.37
C ASP A 271 2.89 17.88 -12.39
N GLN A 272 2.68 16.72 -13.02
CA GLN A 272 3.40 16.38 -14.26
C GLN A 272 3.06 17.35 -15.40
N TYR A 273 1.98 18.12 -15.23
CA TYR A 273 1.48 19.12 -16.16
C TYR A 273 1.37 20.49 -15.47
N THR A 274 1.47 21.57 -16.24
CA THR A 274 1.22 22.93 -15.76
C THR A 274 -0.28 23.24 -15.67
N TRP A 275 -1.06 22.33 -15.07
CA TRP A 275 -2.52 22.36 -15.07
C TRP A 275 -3.13 23.64 -14.48
N HIS A 276 -2.43 24.27 -13.53
CA HIS A 276 -2.82 25.52 -12.90
C HIS A 276 -2.74 26.73 -13.85
N GLU A 277 -2.01 26.61 -14.96
CA GLU A 277 -1.95 27.62 -16.03
C GLU A 277 -3.06 27.44 -17.07
N LEU A 278 -3.70 26.26 -17.10
CA LEU A 278 -4.80 25.98 -18.02
C LEU A 278 -6.07 26.70 -17.61
N TYR A 279 -7.02 26.83 -18.55
CA TYR A 279 -8.31 27.44 -18.27
C TYR A 279 -9.19 26.44 -17.50
N PRO A 280 -9.69 26.79 -16.29
CA PRO A 280 -10.52 25.89 -15.52
C PRO A 280 -11.90 25.75 -16.16
N LEU A 281 -12.34 24.51 -16.40
CA LEU A 281 -13.62 24.20 -17.05
C LEU A 281 -14.64 23.64 -16.05
N GLU A 282 -14.22 22.72 -15.19
CA GLU A 282 -15.10 22.05 -14.23
C GLU A 282 -14.35 21.68 -12.96
N VAL A 283 -15.00 21.82 -11.80
CA VAL A 283 -14.47 21.37 -10.50
C VAL A 283 -15.60 20.78 -9.67
N HIS A 284 -15.40 19.56 -9.19
CA HIS A 284 -16.37 18.87 -8.36
C HIS A 284 -16.62 19.64 -7.04
N PRO A 285 -17.88 19.77 -6.57
CA PRO A 285 -18.21 20.54 -5.37
C PRO A 285 -17.40 20.19 -4.12
N GLU A 286 -17.15 18.91 -3.86
CA GLU A 286 -16.37 18.46 -2.68
C GLU A 286 -14.88 18.81 -2.74
N PHE A 287 -14.37 19.11 -3.94
CA PHE A 287 -12.95 19.40 -4.16
C PHE A 287 -12.66 20.87 -4.40
N ARG A 288 -13.68 21.72 -4.56
CA ARG A 288 -13.55 23.16 -4.81
C ARG A 288 -12.50 23.84 -3.92
N GLY A 289 -12.58 23.67 -2.61
CA GLY A 289 -11.61 24.25 -1.67
C GLY A 289 -10.19 23.72 -1.90
N LYS A 290 -10.05 22.39 -2.00
CA LYS A 290 -8.75 21.72 -2.20
C LYS A 290 -8.09 22.10 -3.52
N VAL A 291 -8.86 22.16 -4.59
CA VAL A 291 -8.43 22.56 -5.93
C VAL A 291 -7.99 24.01 -5.94
N PHE A 292 -8.78 24.91 -5.34
CA PHE A 292 -8.43 26.32 -5.29
C PHE A 292 -7.15 26.59 -4.50
N ASP A 293 -6.99 25.94 -3.34
CA ASP A 293 -5.77 26.06 -2.53
C ASP A 293 -4.56 25.52 -3.30
N ALA A 294 -4.71 24.39 -3.98
CA ALA A 294 -3.67 23.78 -4.80
C ALA A 294 -3.26 24.68 -5.99
N ALA A 295 -4.22 25.19 -6.75
CA ALA A 295 -3.99 26.08 -7.89
C ALA A 295 -3.36 27.41 -7.43
N SER A 296 -3.91 28.03 -6.39
CA SER A 296 -3.41 29.29 -5.83
C SER A 296 -1.98 29.19 -5.33
N THR A 297 -1.63 28.06 -4.70
CA THR A 297 -0.26 27.81 -4.23
C THR A 297 0.71 27.76 -5.40
N ARG A 298 0.34 27.04 -6.47
CA ARG A 298 1.17 26.89 -7.68
C ARG A 298 1.34 28.20 -8.45
N VAL A 299 0.25 28.97 -8.60
CA VAL A 299 0.30 30.30 -9.23
C VAL A 299 1.22 31.25 -8.44
N LYS A 300 1.16 31.25 -7.10
CA LYS A 300 2.04 32.08 -6.27
C LYS A 300 3.51 31.71 -6.38
N SER A 301 3.82 30.43 -6.59
CA SER A 301 5.18 29.95 -6.81
C SER A 301 5.65 30.06 -8.27
N SER A 302 4.74 30.31 -9.21
CA SER A 302 5.03 30.41 -10.65
C SER A 302 5.34 31.85 -11.04
N THR A 303 6.26 32.02 -12.00
CA THR A 303 6.53 33.30 -12.67
C THR A 303 5.70 33.47 -13.96
N SER A 304 4.74 32.57 -14.23
CA SER A 304 3.92 32.58 -15.45
C SER A 304 2.82 33.65 -15.37
N ASP A 305 2.85 34.60 -16.30
CA ASP A 305 1.81 35.62 -16.45
C ASP A 305 0.44 35.00 -16.77
N ILE A 306 0.43 33.88 -17.51
CA ILE A 306 -0.78 33.13 -17.87
C ILE A 306 -1.43 32.56 -16.59
N ALA A 307 -0.63 31.97 -15.71
CA ALA A 307 -1.09 31.45 -14.43
C ALA A 307 -1.77 32.54 -13.57
N GLN A 308 -1.18 33.75 -13.54
CA GLN A 308 -1.75 34.89 -12.83
C GLN A 308 -3.06 35.37 -13.46
N GLN A 309 -3.13 35.41 -14.79
CA GLN A 309 -4.34 35.78 -15.52
C GLN A 309 -5.49 34.78 -15.30
N HIS A 310 -5.19 33.50 -15.11
CA HIS A 310 -6.19 32.44 -14.92
C HIS A 310 -6.64 32.27 -13.47
N LEU A 311 -5.88 32.77 -12.49
CA LEU A 311 -6.23 32.65 -11.06
C LEU A 311 -7.63 33.20 -10.70
N PRO A 312 -8.11 34.34 -11.24
CA PRO A 312 -9.49 34.79 -11.04
C PRO A 312 -10.54 33.79 -11.54
N ASN A 313 -10.26 33.05 -12.63
CA ASN A 313 -11.16 32.03 -13.16
C ASN A 313 -11.22 30.82 -12.21
N TRP A 314 -10.07 30.37 -11.71
CA TRP A 314 -10.00 29.33 -10.67
C TRP A 314 -10.77 29.74 -9.42
N LYS A 315 -10.61 30.99 -8.98
CA LYS A 315 -11.34 31.55 -7.84
C LYS A 315 -12.85 31.55 -8.08
N SER A 316 -13.29 32.01 -9.24
CA SER A 316 -14.70 32.06 -9.60
C SER A 316 -15.32 30.66 -9.62
N LEU A 317 -14.67 29.71 -10.31
CA LEU A 317 -15.20 28.35 -10.44
C LEU A 317 -15.25 27.59 -9.11
N CYS A 318 -14.26 27.81 -8.24
CA CYS A 318 -14.18 27.09 -6.97
C CYS A 318 -14.93 27.76 -5.81
N LEU A 319 -15.14 29.09 -5.84
CA LEU A 319 -15.73 29.82 -4.72
C LEU A 319 -17.12 30.41 -5.02
N GLN A 320 -17.73 30.11 -6.17
CA GLN A 320 -19.12 30.47 -6.40
C GLN A 320 -20.04 29.73 -5.41
N ASN A 321 -20.77 30.52 -4.61
CA ASN A 321 -21.81 30.07 -3.70
C ASN A 321 -22.92 29.38 -4.49
N ASN A 322 -23.23 28.13 -4.14
CA ASN A 322 -24.50 27.51 -4.53
C ASN A 322 -25.62 28.23 -3.76
N ASN A 323 -26.16 29.30 -4.33
CA ASN A 323 -27.49 29.80 -4.02
C ASN A 323 -28.43 29.30 -5.14
N GLU A 324 -28.79 28.03 -5.06
CA GLU A 324 -30.08 27.48 -5.53
C GLU A 324 -30.52 26.41 -4.53
#